data_AF-A0A956BII1-F1
#
_entry.id   AF-A0A956BII1-F1
#
_cell.length_a   1.000
_cell.length_b   1.000
_cell.length_c   1.000
_cell.angle_alpha   90.00
_cell.angle_beta   90.00
_cell.angle_gamma   90.00
#
_symmetry.space_group_name_H-M   'P 1'
#
loop_
_entity.id
_entity.type
_entity.pdbx_description
1 polymer ?
#
loop_
_entity_poly.entity_id
_entity_poly.type
_entity_poly.pdbx_seq_one_letter_code
_entity_poly.pdbx_strand_id
1 'polypeptide(L)'
;LGTPNDEPCVRTIAQIRNEDARFPPGALIRVENVLVTRLQGGNNKGAFITDQEGGDYSGILAFSGSNAPTDGDTAIEPGMIVNVEGTYGFFNSLDEILTPEFEIVSSGNTVTPIVVTLSQLEGRGEQWESQLLKVEDVYVIEFLDGDGSGSNDDEFLVAETDDADCDTEFCLVIGDFQYNGAGGNDTDDLPAASIGAHFDSIVGV
;
A
#
# COMPACT_ATOMS: atom_id res chain seq x y z
N LEU A 1 24.25 -10.77 -12.26
CA LEU A 1 23.41 -9.63 -12.65
C LEU A 1 23.12 -9.82 -14.13
N GLY A 2 21.85 -10.07 -14.47
CA GLY A 2 21.46 -10.54 -15.80
C GLY A 2 21.57 -9.46 -16.88
N THR A 3 21.80 -9.90 -18.11
CA THR A 3 21.80 -9.05 -19.31
C THR A 3 20.38 -8.88 -19.87
N PRO A 4 20.11 -7.92 -20.77
CA PRO A 4 18.77 -7.66 -21.33
C PRO A 4 18.08 -8.84 -22.06
N ASN A 5 18.75 -9.99 -22.20
CA ASN A 5 18.21 -11.21 -22.83
C ASN A 5 18.04 -12.38 -21.85
N ASP A 6 18.28 -12.16 -20.55
CA ASP A 6 18.03 -13.19 -19.55
C ASP A 6 16.53 -13.24 -19.25
N GLU A 7 15.97 -14.45 -19.14
CA GLU A 7 14.59 -14.63 -18.69
C GLU A 7 14.36 -13.90 -17.36
N PRO A 8 13.17 -13.31 -17.16
CA PRO A 8 12.86 -12.58 -15.95
C PRO A 8 13.02 -13.49 -14.73
N CYS A 9 13.69 -12.95 -13.71
CA CYS A 9 13.98 -13.68 -12.49
C CYS A 9 12.70 -13.80 -11.65
N VAL A 10 12.05 -14.97 -11.66
CA VAL A 10 10.84 -15.23 -10.86
C VAL A 10 11.18 -15.17 -9.37
N ARG A 11 10.54 -14.28 -8.63
CA ARG A 11 10.74 -14.04 -7.18
C ARG A 11 9.42 -13.66 -6.52
N THR A 12 9.38 -13.75 -5.19
CA THR A 12 8.29 -13.12 -4.42
C THR A 12 8.55 -11.62 -4.28
N ILE A 13 7.51 -10.85 -3.94
CA ILE A 13 7.66 -9.42 -3.68
C ILE A 13 8.60 -9.18 -2.47
N ALA A 14 8.45 -9.98 -1.42
CA ALA A 14 9.35 -9.91 -0.27
C ALA A 14 10.83 -10.11 -0.65
N GLN A 15 11.13 -10.99 -1.62
CA GLN A 15 12.50 -11.25 -2.07
C GLN A 15 13.09 -10.09 -2.88
N ILE A 16 12.29 -9.35 -3.64
CA ILE A 16 12.80 -8.21 -4.43
C ILE A 16 12.99 -6.96 -3.58
N ARG A 17 12.19 -6.80 -2.52
CA ARG A 17 12.15 -5.60 -1.67
C ARG A 17 13.02 -5.68 -0.41
N ASN A 18 13.32 -6.88 0.09
CA ASN A 18 14.12 -7.06 1.30
C ASN A 18 15.41 -6.22 1.26
N GLU A 19 15.61 -5.33 2.24
CA GLU A 19 16.70 -4.36 2.27
C GLU A 19 18.11 -4.98 2.14
N ASP A 20 18.34 -6.15 2.72
CA ASP A 20 19.64 -6.84 2.67
C ASP A 20 19.97 -7.38 1.26
N ALA A 21 18.94 -7.53 0.42
CA ALA A 21 19.03 -8.13 -0.90
C ALA A 21 18.20 -7.39 -1.96
N ARG A 22 17.93 -6.10 -1.73
CA ARG A 22 17.03 -5.29 -2.56
C ARG A 22 17.53 -5.29 -3.98
N PHE A 23 16.62 -5.51 -4.93
CA PHE A 23 17.01 -5.55 -6.33
C PHE A 23 17.51 -4.17 -6.78
N PRO A 24 18.49 -4.09 -7.70
CA PRO A 24 18.91 -2.80 -8.22
C PRO A 24 17.82 -2.23 -9.16
N PRO A 25 17.52 -0.91 -9.09
CA PRO A 25 16.65 -0.27 -10.07
C PRO A 25 17.10 -0.56 -11.51
N GLY A 26 16.15 -0.84 -12.40
CA GLY A 26 16.42 -1.26 -13.77
C GLY A 26 16.48 -2.78 -13.99
N ALA A 27 16.41 -3.59 -12.93
CA ALA A 27 16.37 -5.05 -13.05
C ALA A 27 15.01 -5.53 -13.59
N LEU A 28 15.03 -6.41 -14.60
CA LEU A 28 13.84 -7.12 -15.06
C LEU A 28 13.43 -8.17 -14.01
N ILE A 29 12.18 -8.12 -13.57
CA ILE A 29 11.62 -8.99 -12.54
C ILE A 29 10.28 -9.58 -12.98
N ARG A 30 9.96 -10.74 -12.44
CA ARG A 30 8.62 -11.34 -12.53
C ARG A 30 8.20 -11.82 -11.14
N VAL A 31 7.00 -11.43 -10.74
CA VAL A 31 6.33 -11.94 -9.55
C VAL A 31 5.11 -12.74 -10.00
N GLU A 32 4.81 -13.83 -9.31
CA GLU A 32 3.76 -14.77 -9.73
C GLU A 32 2.76 -15.00 -8.62
N ASN A 33 1.51 -15.19 -9.02
CA ASN A 33 0.39 -15.46 -8.13
C ASN A 33 0.27 -14.43 -6.99
N VAL A 34 0.38 -13.13 -7.31
CA VAL A 34 0.22 -12.04 -6.35
C VAL A 34 -1.22 -11.52 -6.37
N LEU A 35 -1.74 -11.11 -5.22
CA LEU A 35 -3.09 -10.61 -5.06
C LEU A 35 -3.13 -9.10 -5.30
N VAL A 36 -4.03 -8.62 -6.16
CA VAL A 36 -4.36 -7.21 -6.30
C VAL A 36 -5.21 -6.77 -5.11
N THR A 37 -4.70 -5.84 -4.29
CA THR A 37 -5.38 -5.35 -3.09
C THR A 37 -6.11 -4.04 -3.32
N ARG A 38 -5.52 -3.12 -4.09
CA ARG A 38 -6.08 -1.80 -4.38
C ARG A 38 -5.58 -1.28 -5.74
N LEU A 39 -6.37 -0.43 -6.39
CA LEU A 39 -5.92 0.33 -7.56
C LEU A 39 -5.50 1.74 -7.16
N GLN A 40 -4.41 2.24 -7.76
CA GLN A 40 -3.99 3.63 -7.60
C GLN A 40 -4.85 4.54 -8.49
N GLY A 41 -5.47 5.56 -7.87
CA GLY A 41 -6.35 6.55 -8.52
C GLY A 41 -5.62 7.81 -9.01
N GLY A 42 -6.38 8.78 -9.54
CA GLY A 42 -5.80 10.07 -9.98
C GLY A 42 -5.09 10.04 -11.34
N ASN A 43 -4.07 10.90 -11.53
CA ASN A 43 -3.30 11.00 -12.78
C ASN A 43 -2.24 9.89 -12.95
N ASN A 44 -1.90 9.24 -11.84
CA ASN A 44 -0.96 8.15 -11.73
C ASN A 44 -1.74 6.86 -11.48
N LYS A 45 -1.58 5.87 -12.35
CA LYS A 45 -2.34 4.64 -12.34
C LYS A 45 -1.44 3.46 -12.05
N GLY A 46 -1.97 2.48 -11.35
CA GLY A 46 -1.27 1.27 -10.99
C GLY A 46 -2.12 0.36 -10.13
N ALA A 47 -1.53 -0.73 -9.69
CA ALA A 47 -2.15 -1.69 -8.79
C ALA A 47 -1.20 -1.97 -7.62
N PHE A 48 -1.68 -1.83 -6.39
CA PHE A 48 -1.02 -2.39 -5.23
C PHE A 48 -1.26 -3.90 -5.23
N ILE A 49 -0.17 -4.65 -5.20
CA ILE A 49 -0.15 -6.11 -5.25
C ILE A 49 0.62 -6.64 -4.05
N THR A 50 0.22 -7.81 -3.54
CA THR A 50 0.88 -8.44 -2.39
C THR A 50 1.11 -9.94 -2.62
N ASP A 51 2.19 -10.47 -2.04
CA ASP A 51 2.38 -11.93 -1.96
C ASP A 51 1.19 -12.53 -1.19
N GLN A 52 0.64 -13.66 -1.66
CA GLN A 52 -0.56 -14.26 -1.04
C GLN A 52 -0.36 -14.66 0.43
N GLU A 53 0.87 -14.99 0.83
CA GLU A 53 1.19 -15.32 2.23
C GLU A 53 1.30 -14.05 3.11
N GLY A 54 1.45 -12.87 2.50
CA GLY A 54 1.73 -11.61 3.20
C GLY A 54 3.09 -11.60 3.90
N GLY A 55 3.24 -10.68 4.86
CA GLY A 55 4.42 -10.57 5.73
C GLY A 55 5.29 -9.36 5.44
N ASP A 56 6.50 -9.34 6.00
CA ASP A 56 7.41 -8.22 5.81
C ASP A 56 7.79 -8.09 4.32
N TYR A 57 7.73 -6.85 3.81
CA TYR A 57 8.08 -6.47 2.45
C TYR A 57 7.23 -7.12 1.34
N SER A 58 6.05 -7.69 1.63
CA SER A 58 5.28 -8.43 0.62
C SER A 58 4.43 -7.59 -0.31
N GLY A 59 4.28 -6.29 -0.07
CA GLY A 59 3.52 -5.36 -0.94
C GLY A 59 4.41 -4.65 -1.95
N ILE A 60 3.89 -4.29 -3.12
CA ILE A 60 4.57 -3.37 -4.06
C ILE A 60 3.54 -2.70 -4.97
N LEU A 61 3.85 -1.48 -5.43
CA LEU A 61 3.06 -0.82 -6.47
C LEU A 61 3.51 -1.28 -7.86
N ALA A 62 2.61 -1.88 -8.64
CA ALA A 62 2.80 -2.07 -10.07
C ALA A 62 2.32 -0.81 -10.83
N PHE A 63 3.26 0.08 -11.15
CA PHE A 63 2.99 1.42 -11.68
C PHE A 63 2.83 1.42 -13.21
N SER A 64 1.62 1.77 -13.68
CA SER A 64 1.19 1.75 -15.09
C SER A 64 1.22 3.13 -15.77
N GLY A 65 1.81 4.15 -15.13
CA GLY A 65 1.86 5.49 -15.70
C GLY A 65 0.49 6.18 -15.68
N SER A 66 0.04 6.72 -16.81
CA SER A 66 -1.28 7.37 -16.90
C SER A 66 -2.41 6.45 -17.35
N ASN A 67 -2.11 5.17 -17.64
CA ASN A 67 -3.07 4.21 -18.16
C ASN A 67 -3.56 3.28 -17.05
N ALA A 68 -4.85 2.98 -17.02
CA ALA A 68 -5.36 1.96 -16.11
C ALA A 68 -4.69 0.59 -16.39
N PRO A 69 -4.36 -0.19 -15.36
CA PRO A 69 -3.76 -1.51 -15.54
C PRO A 69 -4.74 -2.47 -16.23
N THR A 70 -4.26 -3.19 -17.25
CA THR A 70 -5.05 -4.19 -17.99
C THR A 70 -4.22 -5.44 -18.29
N ASP A 71 -4.91 -6.56 -18.51
CA ASP A 71 -4.42 -7.74 -19.23
C ASP A 71 -5.18 -7.83 -20.55
N GLY A 72 -4.52 -7.42 -21.64
CA GLY A 72 -5.17 -7.18 -22.93
C GLY A 72 -6.30 -6.17 -22.81
N ASP A 73 -7.52 -6.61 -23.13
CA ASP A 73 -8.76 -5.80 -23.04
C ASP A 73 -9.46 -5.90 -21.66
N THR A 74 -8.92 -6.68 -20.73
CA THR A 74 -9.52 -6.90 -19.40
C THR A 74 -8.89 -5.98 -18.37
N ALA A 75 -9.71 -5.19 -17.66
CA ALA A 75 -9.22 -4.34 -16.58
C ALA A 75 -8.74 -5.17 -15.38
N ILE A 76 -7.64 -4.74 -14.74
CA ILE A 76 -7.19 -5.30 -13.46
C ILE A 76 -8.07 -4.72 -12.34
N GLU A 77 -8.52 -5.58 -11.44
CA GLU A 77 -9.41 -5.21 -10.31
C GLU A 77 -8.92 -5.85 -9.00
N PRO A 78 -9.23 -5.24 -7.83
CA PRO A 78 -8.99 -5.88 -6.54
C PRO A 78 -9.63 -7.27 -6.43
N GLY A 79 -8.94 -8.21 -5.78
CA GLY A 79 -9.36 -9.61 -5.70
C GLY A 79 -8.94 -10.48 -6.88
N MET A 80 -8.24 -9.92 -7.88
CA MET A 80 -7.56 -10.71 -8.90
C MET A 80 -6.23 -11.25 -8.38
N ILE A 81 -5.91 -12.48 -8.74
CA ILE A 81 -4.54 -13.02 -8.64
C ILE A 81 -3.90 -12.91 -10.02
N VAL A 82 -2.72 -12.31 -10.08
CA VAL A 82 -2.01 -12.00 -11.32
C VAL A 82 -0.56 -12.48 -11.26
N ASN A 83 0.04 -12.70 -12.42
CA ASN A 83 1.49 -12.62 -12.57
C ASN A 83 1.82 -11.22 -13.12
N VAL A 84 2.94 -10.65 -12.68
CA VAL A 84 3.38 -9.33 -13.13
C VAL A 84 4.84 -9.40 -13.52
N GLU A 85 5.12 -8.97 -14.75
CA GLU A 85 6.48 -8.77 -15.24
C GLU A 85 6.74 -7.29 -15.47
N GLY A 86 7.95 -6.83 -15.19
CA GLY A 86 8.30 -5.44 -15.43
C GLY A 86 9.70 -5.12 -14.93
N THR A 87 10.01 -3.84 -14.85
CA THR A 87 11.32 -3.38 -14.37
C THR A 87 11.19 -2.86 -12.96
N TYR A 88 12.03 -3.36 -12.04
CA TYR A 88 12.08 -2.84 -10.69
C TYR A 88 12.56 -1.38 -10.68
N GLY A 89 11.87 -0.53 -9.91
CA GLY A 89 12.13 0.89 -9.79
C GLY A 89 11.95 1.39 -8.36
N PHE A 90 12.41 2.61 -8.13
CA PHE A 90 12.28 3.32 -6.87
C PHE A 90 12.02 4.80 -7.15
N PHE A 91 10.90 5.33 -6.67
CA PHE A 91 10.51 6.71 -6.90
C PHE A 91 9.76 7.27 -5.69
N ASN A 92 10.09 8.51 -5.28
CA ASN A 92 9.48 9.16 -4.11
C ASN A 92 9.44 8.28 -2.85
N SER A 93 10.53 7.56 -2.60
CA SER A 93 10.67 6.62 -1.47
C SER A 93 9.82 5.35 -1.55
N LEU A 94 9.17 5.07 -2.69
CA LEU A 94 8.34 3.89 -2.91
C LEU A 94 9.06 2.88 -3.82
N ASP A 95 8.98 1.59 -3.48
CA ASP A 95 9.31 0.51 -4.41
C ASP A 95 8.21 0.27 -5.44
N GLU A 96 8.60 0.09 -6.70
CA GLU A 96 7.65 -0.05 -7.80
C GLU A 96 8.08 -1.10 -8.84
N ILE A 97 7.09 -1.73 -9.47
CA ILE A 97 7.26 -2.43 -10.75
C ILE A 97 6.84 -1.45 -11.85
N LEU A 98 7.81 -0.98 -12.64
CA LEU A 98 7.60 -0.06 -13.76
C LEU A 98 7.19 -0.81 -15.02
N THR A 99 6.32 -0.18 -15.80
CA THR A 99 5.76 -0.70 -17.06
C THR A 99 5.29 -2.16 -16.91
N PRO A 100 4.41 -2.45 -15.94
CA PRO A 100 4.00 -3.80 -15.63
C PRO A 100 3.19 -4.41 -16.78
N GLU A 101 3.51 -5.65 -17.13
CA GLU A 101 2.68 -6.54 -17.93
C GLU A 101 1.97 -7.50 -17.00
N PHE A 102 0.64 -7.41 -16.95
CA PHE A 102 -0.20 -8.25 -16.11
C PHE A 102 -0.69 -9.47 -16.89
N GLU A 103 -0.73 -10.62 -16.21
CA GLU A 103 -1.38 -11.85 -16.67
C GLU A 103 -2.36 -12.30 -15.58
N ILE A 104 -3.66 -12.30 -15.88
CA ILE A 104 -4.68 -12.70 -14.91
C ILE A 104 -4.68 -14.22 -14.75
N VAL A 105 -4.47 -14.68 -13.51
CA VAL A 105 -4.48 -16.09 -13.14
C VAL A 105 -5.86 -16.50 -12.63
N SER A 106 -6.48 -15.68 -11.77
CA SER A 106 -7.84 -15.90 -11.27
C SER A 106 -8.49 -14.60 -10.80
N SER A 107 -9.81 -14.61 -10.61
CA SER A 107 -10.59 -13.45 -10.19
C SER A 107 -11.62 -13.82 -9.11
N GLY A 108 -12.14 -12.80 -8.42
CA GLY A 108 -13.15 -12.97 -7.37
C GLY A 108 -12.61 -13.53 -6.05
N ASN A 109 -11.30 -13.43 -5.81
CA ASN A 109 -10.68 -13.83 -4.54
C ASN A 109 -10.97 -12.79 -3.46
N THR A 110 -11.00 -13.24 -2.21
CA THR A 110 -11.20 -12.35 -1.07
C THR A 110 -9.94 -11.52 -0.81
N VAL A 111 -10.10 -10.20 -0.75
CA VAL A 111 -9.07 -9.28 -0.26
C VAL A 111 -9.25 -9.12 1.25
N THR A 112 -8.27 -9.56 2.03
CA THR A 112 -8.29 -9.46 3.49
C THR A 112 -7.13 -8.58 3.94
N PRO A 113 -7.39 -7.46 4.64
CA PRO A 113 -6.34 -6.64 5.23
C PRO A 113 -5.52 -7.43 6.26
N ILE A 114 -4.23 -7.11 6.37
CA ILE A 114 -3.35 -7.64 7.41
C ILE A 114 -3.58 -6.84 8.69
N VAL A 115 -4.04 -7.51 9.76
CA VAL A 115 -4.21 -6.87 11.06
C VAL A 115 -2.85 -6.65 11.70
N VAL A 116 -2.54 -5.39 12.03
CA VAL A 116 -1.29 -4.95 12.66
C VAL A 116 -1.59 -4.05 13.85
N THR A 117 -0.71 -4.11 14.85
CA THR A 117 -0.70 -3.19 16.00
C THR A 117 0.25 -2.02 15.72
N LEU A 118 0.11 -0.94 16.48
CA LEU A 118 0.98 0.24 16.31
C LEU A 118 2.43 -0.10 16.65
N SER A 119 2.65 -0.95 17.66
CA SER A 119 3.99 -1.46 18.00
C SER A 119 4.66 -2.28 16.88
N GLN A 120 3.88 -2.91 15.99
CA GLN A 120 4.42 -3.64 14.83
C GLN A 120 4.81 -2.71 13.68
N LEU A 121 4.28 -1.48 13.66
CA LEU A 121 4.55 -0.46 12.66
C LEU A 121 5.72 0.44 13.07
N GLU A 122 5.93 0.66 14.37
CA GLU A 122 6.97 1.52 14.92
C GLU A 122 8.36 1.18 14.35
N GLY A 123 8.95 2.13 13.61
CA GLY A 123 10.26 1.95 12.98
C GLY A 123 10.33 0.89 11.87
N ARG A 124 9.18 0.37 11.42
CA ARG A 124 9.07 -0.73 10.44
C ARG A 124 8.23 -0.34 9.21
N GLY A 125 8.04 0.96 8.95
CA GLY A 125 7.21 1.45 7.84
C GLY A 125 7.55 0.84 6.48
N GLU A 126 8.84 0.71 6.15
CA GLU A 126 9.31 0.08 4.90
C GLU A 126 8.84 -1.38 4.75
N GLN A 127 8.75 -2.14 5.85
CA GLN A 127 8.29 -3.53 5.81
C GLN A 127 6.81 -3.65 5.45
N TRP A 128 6.05 -2.60 5.72
CA TRP A 128 4.60 -2.57 5.54
C TRP A 128 4.15 -1.71 4.36
N GLU A 129 5.09 -1.05 3.67
CA GLU A 129 4.79 -0.23 2.50
C GLU A 129 4.04 -1.03 1.43
N SER A 130 3.04 -0.40 0.79
CA SER A 130 2.22 -0.96 -0.29
C SER A 130 1.38 -2.18 0.11
N GLN A 131 1.17 -2.41 1.40
CA GLN A 131 0.33 -3.49 1.91
C GLN A 131 -1.02 -2.98 2.38
N LEU A 132 -2.08 -3.77 2.18
CA LEU A 132 -3.39 -3.45 2.76
C LEU A 132 -3.40 -3.85 4.23
N LEU A 133 -3.32 -2.85 5.10
CA LEU A 133 -3.24 -3.03 6.55
C LEU A 133 -4.56 -2.66 7.21
N LYS A 134 -4.77 -3.24 8.39
CA LYS A 134 -5.84 -2.86 9.32
C LYS A 134 -5.23 -2.65 10.70
N VAL A 135 -5.44 -1.48 11.27
CA VAL A 135 -5.25 -1.23 12.70
C VAL A 135 -6.61 -1.26 13.39
N GLU A 136 -6.66 -1.78 14.61
CA GLU A 136 -7.89 -1.96 15.39
C GLU A 136 -7.78 -1.21 16.71
N ASP A 137 -8.93 -0.77 17.23
CA ASP A 137 -9.06 -0.16 18.56
C ASP A 137 -8.09 1.02 18.80
N VAL A 138 -8.19 2.05 17.95
CA VAL A 138 -7.32 3.24 18.01
C VAL A 138 -8.12 4.52 18.26
N TYR A 139 -7.44 5.53 18.79
CA TYR A 139 -8.00 6.84 19.10
C TYR A 139 -7.34 7.94 18.29
N VAL A 140 -8.12 8.91 17.81
CA VAL A 140 -7.60 10.14 17.20
C VAL A 140 -6.94 11.01 18.27
N ILE A 141 -5.67 11.32 18.09
CA ILE A 141 -4.91 12.14 19.05
C ILE A 141 -4.82 13.60 18.59
N GLU A 142 -4.53 13.79 17.31
CA GLU A 142 -4.30 15.11 16.75
C GLU A 142 -4.65 15.11 15.26
N PHE A 143 -5.25 16.19 14.80
CA PHE A 143 -5.35 16.46 13.37
C PHE A 143 -4.09 17.22 12.95
N LEU A 144 -3.43 16.73 11.91
CA LEU A 144 -2.27 17.42 11.38
C LEU A 144 -2.76 18.54 10.48
N ASP A 145 -2.54 19.80 10.90
CA ASP A 145 -2.73 20.93 10.00
C ASP A 145 -1.76 20.74 8.82
N GLY A 146 -2.30 20.71 7.60
CA GLY A 146 -1.47 20.72 6.39
C GLY A 146 -0.44 21.84 6.46
N ASP A 147 0.70 21.69 5.79
CA ASP A 147 1.91 22.54 5.84
C ASP A 147 1.75 24.05 5.48
N GLY A 148 0.55 24.60 5.58
CA GLY A 148 0.19 25.98 5.24
C GLY A 148 -0.04 26.19 3.75
N SER A 149 0.01 25.13 2.92
CA SER A 149 -0.21 25.21 1.48
C SER A 149 -1.69 25.16 1.05
N GLY A 150 -2.63 24.98 1.99
CA GLY A 150 -4.07 25.00 1.71
C GLY A 150 -4.59 23.74 1.00
N SER A 151 -3.85 22.64 1.06
CA SER A 151 -4.31 21.31 0.68
C SER A 151 -4.73 20.51 1.92
N ASN A 152 -6.04 20.27 2.00
CA ASN A 152 -6.73 19.06 2.45
C ASN A 152 -6.18 18.37 3.70
N ASP A 153 -6.84 18.63 4.83
CA ASP A 153 -6.48 18.22 6.19
C ASP A 153 -6.84 16.74 6.51
N ASP A 154 -6.66 15.80 5.60
CA ASP A 154 -7.12 14.41 5.81
C ASP A 154 -6.17 13.55 6.67
N GLU A 155 -5.04 14.11 7.08
CA GLU A 155 -4.04 13.46 7.92
C GLU A 155 -4.29 13.68 9.43
N PHE A 156 -4.19 12.62 10.20
CA PHE A 156 -4.31 12.67 11.67
C PHE A 156 -3.47 11.59 12.33
N LEU A 157 -3.10 11.83 13.57
CA LEU A 157 -2.41 10.89 14.42
C LEU A 157 -3.40 9.99 15.15
N VAL A 158 -3.09 8.70 15.20
CA VAL A 158 -3.78 7.73 16.05
C VAL A 158 -2.85 7.03 17.03
N ALA A 159 -3.39 6.67 18.18
CA ALA A 159 -2.72 5.85 19.19
C ALA A 159 -3.65 4.78 19.80
N GLU A 160 -3.08 3.85 20.56
CA GLU A 160 -3.84 2.77 21.24
C GLU A 160 -4.59 3.26 22.49
N THR A 161 -4.30 4.48 22.99
CA THR A 161 -5.02 5.13 24.10
C THR A 161 -5.41 6.56 23.74
N ASP A 162 -6.44 7.10 24.39
CA ASP A 162 -6.98 8.44 24.12
C ASP A 162 -6.19 9.59 24.78
N ASP A 163 -5.17 9.26 25.57
CA ASP A 163 -4.31 10.18 26.32
C ASP A 163 -2.83 10.09 25.90
N ALA A 164 -2.54 9.40 24.80
CA ALA A 164 -1.18 9.21 24.31
C ALA A 164 -0.46 10.54 24.03
N ASP A 165 0.83 10.60 24.37
CA ASP A 165 1.68 11.76 24.13
C ASP A 165 2.63 11.47 22.95
N CYS A 166 2.24 11.89 21.74
CA CYS A 166 2.97 11.62 20.51
C CYS A 166 4.37 12.26 20.44
N ASP A 167 4.76 13.12 21.39
CA ASP A 167 6.14 13.60 21.52
C ASP A 167 7.06 12.55 22.18
N THR A 168 6.48 11.59 22.92
CA THR A 168 7.22 10.59 23.70
C THR A 168 6.83 9.14 23.42
N GLU A 169 5.68 8.94 22.77
CA GLU A 169 5.10 7.65 22.40
C GLU A 169 4.91 7.57 20.88
N PHE A 170 4.87 6.36 20.34
CA PHE A 170 4.62 6.16 18.92
C PHE A 170 3.15 6.39 18.59
N CYS A 171 2.88 7.37 17.74
CA CYS A 171 1.60 7.58 17.10
C CYS A 171 1.71 7.34 15.59
N LEU A 172 0.68 6.75 15.01
CA LEU A 172 0.63 6.46 13.58
C LEU A 172 -0.04 7.64 12.87
N VAL A 173 0.65 8.21 11.88
CA VAL A 173 0.02 9.12 10.91
C VAL A 173 -0.84 8.28 9.98
N ILE A 174 -2.11 8.65 9.87
CA ILE A 174 -3.07 8.08 8.92
C ILE A 174 -3.40 9.16 7.90
N GLY A 175 -3.33 8.82 6.61
CA GLY A 175 -3.82 9.62 5.48
C GLY A 175 -4.40 8.71 4.40
N ASP A 176 -5.24 9.22 3.49
CA ASP A 176 -5.78 8.47 2.33
C ASP A 176 -6.37 7.06 2.65
N PHE A 177 -7.11 6.92 3.75
CA PHE A 177 -7.62 5.65 4.30
C PHE A 177 -9.13 5.47 4.08
N GLN A 178 -9.60 4.22 4.18
CA GLN A 178 -11.03 3.91 4.20
C GLN A 178 -11.52 3.70 5.63
N TYR A 179 -12.49 4.51 6.05
CA TYR A 179 -13.21 4.32 7.31
C TYR A 179 -14.52 3.53 7.12
N ASN A 180 -14.89 2.69 8.09
CA ASN A 180 -16.15 1.96 8.08
C ASN A 180 -17.35 2.90 8.34
N GLY A 181 -18.07 3.26 7.29
CA GLY A 181 -19.32 4.02 7.32
C GLY A 181 -19.92 4.14 5.92
N ALA A 182 -21.24 4.32 5.80
CA ALA A 182 -21.92 4.42 4.52
C ALA A 182 -21.50 5.69 3.74
N GLY A 183 -20.41 5.60 2.98
CA GLY A 183 -19.92 6.68 2.12
C GLY A 183 -18.40 6.74 2.01
N GLY A 184 -17.72 5.62 1.71
CA GLY A 184 -16.29 5.61 1.41
C GLY A 184 -15.96 6.75 0.44
N ASN A 185 -15.22 7.75 0.93
CA ASN A 185 -15.04 9.04 0.29
C ASN A 185 -13.57 9.18 -0.10
N ASP A 186 -13.19 8.62 -1.25
CA ASP A 186 -11.86 8.79 -1.85
C ASP A 186 -11.66 10.21 -2.43
N THR A 187 -12.44 11.22 -2.02
CA THR A 187 -12.52 12.52 -2.72
C THR A 187 -12.36 13.76 -1.87
N ASP A 188 -11.55 13.72 -0.80
CA ASP A 188 -11.36 14.82 0.17
C ASP A 188 -12.48 14.82 1.22
N ASP A 189 -12.13 14.56 2.48
CA ASP A 189 -12.74 15.21 3.65
C ASP A 189 -12.21 14.51 4.91
N LEU A 190 -11.49 15.29 5.73
CA LEU A 190 -11.31 15.15 7.19
C LEU A 190 -12.24 14.10 7.78
N PRO A 191 -11.74 13.05 8.48
CA PRO A 191 -12.63 12.12 9.14
C PRO A 191 -13.61 12.92 10.01
N ALA A 192 -14.90 12.54 9.98
CA ALA A 192 -15.94 13.15 10.83
C ALA A 192 -15.76 12.79 12.32
N ALA A 193 -14.51 12.61 12.74
CA ALA A 193 -14.05 12.34 14.07
C ALA A 193 -13.61 13.65 14.75
N SER A 194 -13.55 13.61 16.07
CA SER A 194 -12.90 14.64 16.88
C SER A 194 -11.67 14.03 17.53
N ILE A 195 -10.77 14.86 18.05
CA ILE A 195 -9.74 14.39 18.99
C ILE A 195 -10.42 13.59 20.12
N GLY A 196 -9.85 12.44 20.47
CA GLY A 196 -10.38 11.45 21.40
C GLY A 196 -11.44 10.50 20.82
N ALA A 197 -11.79 10.61 19.53
CA ALA A 197 -12.71 9.66 18.90
C ALA A 197 -12.08 8.27 18.79
N HIS A 198 -12.86 7.24 19.11
CA HIS A 198 -12.48 5.85 18.97
C HIS A 198 -12.86 5.30 17.60
N PHE A 199 -11.93 4.57 16.99
CA PHE A 199 -12.15 3.80 15.78
C PHE A 199 -11.97 2.32 16.07
N ASP A 200 -13.04 1.53 15.87
CA ASP A 200 -12.97 0.06 15.98
C ASP A 200 -11.94 -0.50 14.98
N SER A 201 -11.82 0.11 13.80
CA SER A 201 -10.74 -0.19 12.87
C SER A 201 -10.55 0.86 11.78
N ILE A 202 -9.31 0.99 11.30
CA ILE A 202 -8.91 1.76 10.11
C ILE A 202 -8.23 0.81 9.12
N VAL A 203 -8.55 0.92 7.82
CA VAL A 203 -7.94 0.13 6.74
C VAL A 203 -7.34 1.06 5.69
N GLY A 204 -6.09 0.78 5.29
CA GLY A 204 -5.36 1.60 4.33
C GLY A 204 -4.24 0.83 3.62
N VAL A 205 -3.68 1.44 2.58
CA VAL A 205 -2.47 0.96 1.87
C VAL A 205 -1.42 2.04 1.92
#